data_AF-A0A7L5YNQ6-F1
#
_entry.id   AF-A0A7L5YNQ6-F1
#
_cell.length_a   1.000
_cell.length_b   1.000
_cell.length_c   1.000
_cell.angle_alpha   90.00
_cell.angle_beta   90.00
_cell.angle_gamma   90.00
#
_symmetry.space_group_name_H-M   'P 1'
#
loop_
_entity.id
_entity.type
_entity.pdbx_description
1 polymer ?
#
loop_
_entity_poly.entity_id
_entity_poly.type
_entity_poly.pdbx_seq_one_letter_code
_entity_poly.pdbx_strand_id
1 'polypeptide(L)'
;MNNVLVFDPRDGSWRDGPTLPAPRAFAGAVVLNGRIYVAGGFDGARPSNSLFVLDLSAAEPAWTTAAPMQTAQWVGSRHRG
;
A
#
# COMPACT_ATOMS: atom_id res chain seq x y z
N MET A 1 -11.26 3.77 2.37
CA MET A 1 -10.87 2.94 3.53
C MET A 1 -9.35 2.80 3.60
N ASN A 2 -8.81 2.54 4.79
CA ASN A 2 -7.38 2.30 5.06
C ASN A 2 -7.13 0.99 5.84
N ASN A 3 -8.16 0.15 6.03
CA ASN A 3 -8.03 -1.14 6.69
C ASN A 3 -7.26 -2.12 5.80
N VAL A 4 -6.50 -3.02 6.43
CA VAL A 4 -5.76 -4.09 5.77
C VAL A 4 -6.20 -5.40 6.40
N LEU A 5 -6.52 -6.38 5.56
CA LEU A 5 -6.84 -7.74 6.00
C LEU A 5 -5.72 -8.68 5.58
N VAL A 6 -5.37 -9.61 6.45
CA VAL A 6 -4.38 -10.65 6.21
C VAL A 6 -5.10 -11.99 6.16
N PHE A 7 -4.87 -12.73 5.08
CA PHE A 7 -5.38 -14.09 4.90
C PHE A 7 -4.34 -15.11 5.38
N ASP A 8 -4.75 -16.05 6.24
CA ASP A 8 -3.94 -17.23 6.55
C ASP A 8 -4.44 -18.45 5.73
N PRO A 9 -3.65 -18.96 4.77
CA PRO A 9 -4.07 -20.08 3.93
C PRO A 9 -4.12 -21.42 4.67
N ARG A 10 -3.57 -21.52 5.89
CA ARG A 10 -3.54 -22.78 6.66
C ARG A 10 -4.91 -23.13 7.24
N ASP A 11 -5.65 -22.11 7.69
CA ASP A 11 -6.97 -22.25 8.28
C ASP A 11 -8.08 -21.54 7.48
N GLY A 12 -7.71 -20.82 6.40
CA GLY A 12 -8.64 -20.11 5.53
C GLY A 12 -9.27 -18.89 6.18
N SER A 13 -8.68 -18.36 7.25
CA SER A 13 -9.22 -17.23 7.98
C SER A 13 -8.67 -15.88 7.49
N TRP A 14 -9.45 -14.84 7.72
CA TRP A 14 -9.02 -13.45 7.58
C TRP A 14 -8.90 -12.83 8.96
N ARG A 15 -7.86 -12.02 9.15
CA ARG A 15 -7.66 -11.22 10.36
C ARG A 15 -7.28 -9.80 10.01
N ASP A 16 -7.46 -8.89 10.96
CA ASP A 16 -6.96 -7.53 10.82
C ASP A 16 -5.42 -7.51 10.77
N GLY A 17 -4.92 -6.69 9.85
CA GLY A 17 -3.51 -6.34 9.75
C GLY A 17 -3.26 -4.89 10.16
N PRO A 18 -1.99 -4.44 10.11
CA PRO A 18 -1.64 -3.05 10.37
C PRO A 18 -2.36 -2.15 9.36
N THR A 19 -3.04 -1.10 9.84
CA THR A 19 -3.78 -0.16 9.00
C THR A 19 -2.84 0.75 8.21
N LEU A 20 -3.25 1.15 7.00
CA LEU A 20 -2.49 2.13 6.21
C LEU A 20 -2.56 3.53 6.85
N PRO A 21 -1.51 4.38 6.69
CA PRO A 21 -1.49 5.74 7.24
C PRO A 21 -2.55 6.68 6.63
N ALA A 22 -3.03 6.38 5.43
CA ALA A 22 -4.12 7.10 4.79
C ALA A 22 -4.98 6.18 3.91
N PRO A 23 -6.23 6.55 3.60
CA PRO A 23 -7.07 5.79 2.69
C PRO A 23 -6.43 5.60 1.31
N ARG A 24 -6.66 4.42 0.74
CA ARG A 24 -6.17 4.06 -0.59
C ARG A 24 -7.22 3.28 -1.36
N ALA A 25 -7.44 3.70 -2.60
CA ALA A 25 -8.10 2.94 -3.64
C ALA A 25 -7.23 2.93 -4.90
N PHE A 26 -7.32 1.87 -5.71
CA PHE A 26 -6.61 1.76 -7.00
C PHE A 26 -5.08 1.93 -6.89
N ALA A 27 -4.50 1.60 -5.73
CA ALA A 27 -3.05 1.65 -5.51
C ALA A 27 -2.36 0.41 -6.08
N GLY A 28 -1.10 0.56 -6.49
CA GLY A 28 -0.24 -0.58 -6.82
C GLY A 28 0.43 -1.13 -5.56
N ALA A 29 0.68 -2.43 -5.50
CA ALA A 29 1.42 -3.06 -4.41
C ALA A 29 2.46 -4.05 -4.92
N VAL A 30 3.61 -4.14 -4.24
CA VAL A 30 4.69 -5.08 -4.56
C VAL A 30 5.42 -5.54 -3.30
N VAL A 31 5.93 -6.77 -3.32
CA VAL A 31 6.87 -7.27 -2.32
C VAL A 31 8.29 -7.17 -2.86
N LEU A 32 9.18 -6.54 -2.13
CA LEU A 32 10.59 -6.38 -2.50
C LEU A 32 11.46 -6.43 -1.24
N ASN A 33 12.49 -7.27 -1.24
CA ASN A 33 13.48 -7.37 -0.15
C ASN A 33 12.85 -7.53 1.25
N GLY A 34 11.85 -8.40 1.39
CA GLY A 34 11.17 -8.63 2.68
C GLY A 34 10.23 -7.51 3.12
N ARG A 35 9.90 -6.57 2.24
CA ARG A 35 9.01 -5.43 2.53
C ARG A 35 7.84 -5.40 1.55
N ILE A 36 6.68 -4.96 2.04
CA ILE A 36 5.53 -4.66 1.19
C ILE A 36 5.52 -3.15 0.92
N TYR A 37 5.35 -2.78 -0.34
CA TYR A 37 5.20 -1.41 -0.79
C TYR A 37 3.81 -1.20 -1.36
N VAL A 38 3.14 -0.11 -0.97
CA VAL A 38 1.86 0.35 -1.53
C VAL A 38 2.06 1.75 -2.08
N ALA A 39 1.88 1.91 -3.39
CA ALA A 39 2.26 3.11 -4.11
C ALA A 39 1.07 3.77 -4.81
N GLY A 40 0.97 5.09 -4.65
CA GLY A 40 0.03 5.93 -5.40
C GLY A 40 -1.44 5.71 -5.03
N GLY A 41 -2.33 5.68 -6.02
CA GLY A 41 -3.76 5.46 -5.84
C GLY A 41 -4.57 6.75 -5.60
N PHE A 42 -5.78 6.60 -5.07
CA PHE A 42 -6.72 7.68 -4.75
C PHE A 42 -7.03 7.67 -3.25
N ASP A 43 -6.97 8.83 -2.60
CA ASP A 43 -7.17 8.96 -1.15
C ASP A 43 -8.61 9.29 -0.73
N GLY A 44 -9.52 9.41 -1.70
CA GLY A 44 -10.90 9.86 -1.48
C GLY A 44 -11.15 11.29 -1.99
N ALA A 45 -10.10 12.09 -2.17
CA ALA A 45 -10.18 13.45 -2.68
C ALA A 45 -9.37 13.64 -3.97
N ARG A 46 -8.18 13.04 -4.07
CA ARG A 46 -7.25 13.25 -5.19
C ARG A 46 -6.37 12.03 -5.46
N PRO A 47 -5.77 11.95 -6.66
CA PRO A 47 -4.64 11.06 -6.90
C PRO A 47 -3.51 11.34 -5.92
N SER A 48 -2.87 10.29 -5.43
CA SER A 48 -1.78 10.38 -4.48
C SER A 48 -0.47 9.92 -5.10
N ASN A 49 0.64 10.53 -4.68
CA ASN A 49 2.00 10.08 -4.99
C ASN A 49 2.71 9.45 -3.78
N SER A 50 2.03 9.29 -2.64
CA SER A 50 2.69 8.74 -1.45
C SER A 50 2.96 7.25 -1.62
N LEU A 51 4.05 6.81 -1.00
CA LEU A 51 4.46 5.43 -0.91
C LEU A 51 4.38 5.00 0.56
N PHE A 52 3.72 3.87 0.81
CA PHE A 52 3.70 3.23 2.11
C PHE A 52 4.56 1.97 2.08
N VAL A 53 5.31 1.72 3.15
CA VAL A 53 6.15 0.53 3.30
C VAL A 53 5.85 -0.18 4.63
N LEU A 54 5.78 -1.50 4.57
CA LEU A 54 5.69 -2.39 5.72
C LEU A 54 6.89 -3.33 5.73
N ASP A 55 7.68 -3.32 6.81
CA ASP A 55 8.77 -4.26 7.00
C ASP A 55 8.26 -5.56 7.63
N LEU A 56 8.36 -6.68 6.91
CA LEU A 56 7.85 -7.96 7.39
C LEU A 56 8.78 -8.63 8.40
N SER A 57 10.01 -8.13 8.56
CA SER A 57 10.97 -8.62 9.54
C SER A 57 10.83 -7.96 10.92
N ALA A 58 10.07 -6.87 11.00
CA ALA A 58 9.83 -6.17 12.25
C ALA A 58 9.06 -7.06 13.23
N ALA A 59 9.45 -7.03 14.52
CA ALA A 59 8.73 -7.73 15.59
C ALA A 59 7.27 -7.22 15.69
N GLU A 60 7.05 -5.94 15.41
CA GLU A 60 5.75 -5.29 15.35
C GLU A 60 5.60 -4.55 14.01
N PRO A 61 5.12 -5.21 12.96
CA PRO A 61 5.00 -4.59 11.64
C PRO A 61 4.00 -3.43 11.65
N ALA A 62 4.45 -2.25 11.21
CA ALA A 62 3.61 -1.06 11.04
C ALA A 62 3.90 -0.39 9.69
N TRP A 63 2.84 0.12 9.05
CA TRP A 63 3.01 0.88 7.81
C TRP A 63 3.62 2.25 8.10
N THR A 64 4.60 2.62 7.29
CA THR A 64 5.24 3.94 7.37
C THR A 64 5.19 4.63 6.00
N THR A 65 5.14 5.96 6.01
CA THR A 65 5.24 6.76 4.79
C THR A 65 6.71 6.86 4.38
N ALA A 66 7.04 6.38 3.19
CA ALA A 66 8.35 6.51 2.57
C ALA A 66 8.41 7.74 1.65
N ALA A 67 9.59 8.01 1.08
CA ALA A 67 9.76 9.09 0.12
C ALA A 67 8.72 8.99 -1.03
N PRO A 68 8.06 10.10 -1.39
CA PRO A 68 7.02 10.08 -2.41
C PRO A 68 7.59 9.75 -3.78
N MET A 69 6.77 9.13 -4.63
CA MET A 69 7.12 8.98 -6.04
C MET A 69 7.18 10.36 -6.71
N GLN A 70 8.11 10.53 -7.66
CA GLN A 70 8.30 11.79 -8.39
C GLN A 70 7.02 12.28 -9.11
N THR A 71 6.04 11.41 -9.35
CA THR A 71 4.73 11.79 -9.92
C THR A 71 3.62 10.91 -9.34
N ALA A 72 2.45 11.50 -9.04
CA ALA A 72 1.25 10.74 -8.69
C ALA A 72 0.75 9.99 -9.93
N GLN A 73 0.71 8.65 -9.89
CA GLN A 73 0.22 7.86 -11.01
C GLN A 73 -1.07 7.11 -10.61
N TRP A 74 -2.09 7.22 -11.45
CA TRP A 74 -3.31 6.41 -11.38
C TRP A 74 -3.22 5.36 -12.50
N VAL A 75 -3.65 4.11 -12.26
CA VAL A 75 -3.52 2.97 -13.21
C VAL A 75 -4.45 3.10 -14.44
N GLY A 76 -4.78 4.32 -14.85
CA GLY A 76 -5.55 4.64 -16.06
C GLY A 76 -4.91 5.71 -16.96
N SER A 77 -3.82 6.38 -16.54
CA SER A 77 -3.16 7.37 -17.39
C SER A 77 -2.18 6.68 -18.34
N ARG A 78 -2.62 6.46 -19.60
CA ARG A 78 -1.72 6.11 -20.70
C ARG A 78 -0.66 7.19 -20.85
N HIS A 79 0.61 6.82 -20.71
CA HIS A 79 1.74 7.63 -21.18
C HIS A 79 1.65 7.76 -22.70
N ARG A 80 1.51 8.97 -23.22
CA ARG A 80 1.94 9.31 -24.58
C ARG A 80 3.22 10.12 -24.47
N GLY A 81 4.26 9.61 -25.14
CA GLY A 81 5.35 10.34 -25.78
C GLY A 81 6.19 11.23 -24.89
#